data_AF-A0A956JTN5-F1
#
_entry.id   AF-A0A956JTN5-F1
#
_cell.length_a   1.000
_cell.length_b   1.000
_cell.length_c   1.000
_cell.angle_alpha   90.00
_cell.angle_beta   90.00
_cell.angle_gamma   90.00
#
_symmetry.space_group_name_H-M   'P 1'
#
loop_
_entity.id
_entity.type
_entity.pdbx_description
1 polymer ?
#
loop_
_entity_poly.entity_id
_entity_poly.type
_entity_poly.pdbx_seq_one_letter_code
_entity_poly.pdbx_strand_id
1 'polypeptide(L)'
;MSHNVSTLFERAVFLNGKWLSSDELAVLELGGRRCVADGDYFYDRLSGLWGRVGEPALARITPGLPLPGVPAPDASHGDSGVFVNGRELPAGEHAMLAAAAGGIIAGRYYLDCHGDFGFEGGRLLFNIFELPPRVETSTIDESLYDDDEEWEIDTLVRF
;
A
#
# COMPACT_ATOMS: atom_id res chain seq x y z
N MET A 1 4.29 -10.94 52.52
CA MET A 1 5.07 -11.22 51.29
C MET A 1 4.24 -10.73 50.11
N SER A 2 4.51 -9.51 49.69
CA SER A 2 3.79 -8.82 48.62
C SER A 2 4.17 -9.46 47.29
N HIS A 3 3.24 -10.13 46.62
CA HIS A 3 3.43 -10.56 45.25
C HIS A 3 3.21 -9.33 44.37
N ASN A 4 4.29 -8.88 43.76
CA ASN A 4 4.30 -7.82 42.78
C ASN A 4 3.63 -8.38 41.52
N VAL A 5 2.33 -8.11 41.33
CA VAL A 5 1.65 -8.40 40.07
C VAL A 5 2.01 -7.24 39.15
N SER A 6 3.15 -7.35 38.48
CA SER A 6 3.49 -6.49 37.36
C SER A 6 2.55 -6.86 36.22
N THR A 7 1.39 -6.20 36.16
CA THR A 7 0.51 -6.22 34.99
C THR A 7 1.26 -5.55 33.84
N LEU A 8 2.06 -6.32 33.11
CA LEU A 8 2.51 -5.93 31.78
C LEU A 8 1.23 -5.80 30.95
N PHE A 9 0.88 -4.60 30.52
CA PHE A 9 -0.22 -4.41 29.59
C PHE A 9 0.10 -5.24 28.33
N GLU A 10 -0.65 -6.33 28.13
CA GLU A 10 -0.59 -7.10 26.90
C GLU A 10 -0.98 -6.17 25.75
N ARG A 11 -0.09 -6.08 24.76
CA ARG A 11 -0.27 -5.23 23.60
C ARG A 11 -1.43 -5.74 22.75
N ALA A 12 -2.43 -4.91 22.52
CA ALA A 12 -3.62 -5.28 21.75
C ALA A 12 -3.43 -4.95 20.26
N VAL A 13 -2.66 -5.77 19.55
CA VAL A 13 -2.48 -5.65 18.09
C VAL A 13 -3.21 -6.78 17.39
N PHE A 14 -4.14 -6.42 16.52
CA PHE A 14 -4.81 -7.34 15.63
C PHE A 14 -4.30 -7.15 14.22
N LEU A 15 -3.99 -8.27 13.56
CA LEU A 15 -3.55 -8.30 12.18
C LEU A 15 -4.43 -9.24 11.38
N ASN A 16 -5.00 -8.75 10.28
CA ASN A 16 -5.86 -9.56 9.41
C ASN A 16 -6.97 -10.29 10.22
N GLY A 17 -7.55 -9.60 11.22
CA GLY A 17 -8.59 -10.12 12.10
C GLY A 17 -8.10 -11.09 13.19
N LYS A 18 -6.79 -11.26 13.38
CA LYS A 18 -6.21 -12.17 14.38
C LYS A 18 -5.33 -11.43 15.37
N TRP A 19 -5.43 -11.79 16.64
CA TRP A 19 -4.57 -11.25 17.67
C TRP A 19 -3.13 -11.73 17.48
N LEU A 20 -2.16 -10.82 17.60
CA LEU A 20 -0.75 -11.18 17.50
C LEU A 20 -0.22 -11.62 18.86
N SER A 21 0.48 -12.76 18.87
CA SER A 21 1.36 -13.14 19.97
C SER A 21 2.56 -12.20 20.08
N SER A 22 3.27 -12.23 21.22
CA SER A 22 4.49 -11.43 21.41
C SER A 22 5.58 -11.73 20.37
N ASP A 23 5.71 -12.99 19.95
CA ASP A 23 6.69 -13.40 18.92
C ASP A 23 6.29 -12.87 17.53
N GLU A 24 5.01 -12.94 17.16
CA GLU A 24 4.53 -12.39 15.89
C GLU A 24 4.64 -10.86 15.86
N LEU A 25 4.35 -10.20 16.99
CA LEU A 25 4.56 -8.76 17.11
C LEU A 25 6.06 -8.40 16.93
N ALA A 26 6.96 -9.17 17.53
CA ALA A 26 8.40 -8.97 17.34
C ALA A 26 8.82 -9.17 15.87
N VAL A 27 8.28 -10.18 15.18
CA VAL A 27 8.49 -10.38 13.74
C VAL A 27 8.01 -9.19 12.91
N LEU A 28 6.83 -8.66 13.20
CA LEU A 28 6.27 -7.48 12.53
C LEU A 28 7.15 -6.24 12.76
N GLU A 29 7.62 -6.01 13.98
CA GLU A 29 8.44 -4.85 14.33
C GLU A 29 9.82 -4.90 13.67
N LEU A 30 10.45 -6.09 13.63
CA LEU A 30 11.70 -6.32 12.90
C LEU A 30 11.51 -6.19 11.39
N GLY A 31 10.33 -6.53 10.88
CA GLY A 31 9.96 -6.46 9.46
C GLY A 31 9.65 -5.05 8.94
N GLY A 32 9.82 -4.01 9.76
CA GLY A 32 9.78 -2.61 9.30
C GLY A 32 8.75 -1.72 9.99
N ARG A 33 7.94 -2.24 10.92
CA ARG A 33 7.00 -1.41 11.71
C ARG A 33 7.43 -1.32 13.16
N ARG A 34 8.46 -0.53 13.47
CA ARG A 34 8.89 -0.35 14.87
C ARG A 34 7.78 0.27 15.71
N CYS A 35 7.59 -0.23 16.93
CA CYS A 35 6.65 0.33 17.91
C CYS A 35 5.24 0.51 17.33
N VAL A 36 4.67 -0.56 16.74
CA VAL A 36 3.28 -0.56 16.26
C VAL A 36 2.38 -0.08 17.40
N ALA A 37 1.37 0.75 17.20
CA ALA A 37 0.44 1.09 18.28
C ALA A 37 -0.59 -0.03 18.45
N ASP A 38 -1.31 -0.07 19.56
CA ASP A 38 -2.44 -0.98 19.69
C ASP A 38 -3.54 -0.61 18.67
N GLY A 39 -4.26 -1.62 18.16
CA GLY A 39 -5.32 -1.48 17.17
C GLY A 39 -5.36 -2.59 16.10
N ASP A 40 -6.22 -2.36 15.11
CA ASP A 40 -6.49 -3.29 14.01
C ASP A 40 -5.73 -2.88 12.74
N TYR A 41 -5.03 -3.84 12.16
CA TYR A 41 -4.19 -3.66 10.99
C TYR A 41 -4.43 -4.75 9.95
N PHE A 42 -4.04 -4.47 8.72
CA PHE A 42 -3.91 -5.46 7.67
C PHE A 42 -2.47 -5.53 7.16
N TYR A 43 -2.08 -6.74 6.76
CA TYR A 43 -0.81 -7.02 6.11
C TYR A 43 -1.04 -7.97 4.97
N ASP A 44 -0.66 -7.53 3.78
CA ASP A 44 -0.56 -8.37 2.61
C ASP A 44 0.83 -8.99 2.54
N ARG A 45 0.91 -10.30 2.78
CA ARG A 45 2.16 -11.05 2.74
C ARG A 45 2.83 -11.02 1.37
N LEU A 46 2.06 -10.98 0.29
CA LEU A 46 2.60 -11.14 -1.07
C LEU A 46 3.32 -9.86 -1.52
N SER A 47 2.67 -8.70 -1.36
CA SER A 47 3.23 -7.40 -1.75
C SER A 47 4.03 -6.72 -0.64
N GLY A 48 3.78 -7.08 0.62
CA GLY A 48 4.28 -6.35 1.79
C GLY A 48 3.47 -5.10 2.16
N LEU A 49 2.34 -4.83 1.49
CA LEU A 49 1.49 -3.69 1.82
C LEU A 49 0.88 -3.84 3.23
N TRP A 50 0.88 -2.72 3.96
CA TRP A 50 0.46 -2.65 5.35
C TRP A 50 -0.35 -1.38 5.59
N GLY A 51 -1.39 -1.46 6.41
CA GLY A 51 -2.18 -0.30 6.83
C GLY A 51 -3.02 -0.60 8.07
N ARG A 52 -3.67 0.45 8.61
CA ARG A 52 -4.73 0.27 9.61
C ARG A 52 -6.00 -0.21 8.93
N VAL A 53 -6.79 -1.00 9.65
CA VAL A 53 -8.11 -1.40 9.13
C VAL A 53 -8.98 -0.16 8.93
N GLY A 54 -9.63 -0.07 7.77
CA GLY A 54 -10.48 1.05 7.38
C GLY A 54 -9.74 2.22 6.74
N GLU A 55 -8.42 2.13 6.56
CA GLU A 55 -7.59 3.15 5.93
C GLU A 55 -6.92 2.60 4.66
N PRO A 56 -6.49 3.47 3.71
CA PRO A 56 -5.58 3.09 2.64
C PRO A 56 -4.28 2.45 3.16
N ALA A 57 -3.59 1.71 2.31
CA ALA A 57 -2.26 1.20 2.57
C ALA A 57 -1.32 2.35 2.95
N LEU A 58 -0.74 2.23 4.13
CA LEU A 58 0.11 3.26 4.73
C LEU A 58 1.56 3.13 4.27
N ALA A 59 2.03 1.90 4.08
CA ALA A 59 3.41 1.62 3.71
C ALA A 59 3.56 0.24 3.08
N ARG A 60 4.70 0.02 2.42
CA ARG A 60 5.21 -1.32 2.14
C ARG A 60 6.28 -1.66 3.18
N ILE A 61 6.11 -2.79 3.87
CA ILE A 61 7.10 -3.34 4.80
C ILE A 61 7.74 -4.58 4.20
N THR A 62 8.59 -5.29 4.94
CA THR A 62 9.21 -6.53 4.45
C THR A 62 8.12 -7.49 3.97
N PRO A 63 8.14 -7.94 2.71
CA PRO A 63 7.19 -8.92 2.19
C PRO A 63 7.54 -10.32 2.70
N GLY A 64 6.58 -11.24 2.66
CA GLY A 64 6.79 -12.63 3.02
C GLY A 64 6.93 -12.91 4.52
N LEU A 65 6.64 -11.93 5.40
CA LEU A 65 6.69 -12.17 6.84
C LEU A 65 5.71 -13.29 7.21
N PRO A 66 6.10 -14.23 8.11
CA PRO A 66 5.29 -15.37 8.50
C PRO A 66 4.15 -14.99 9.47
N LEU A 67 3.48 -13.87 9.21
CA LEU A 67 2.39 -13.32 10.01
C LEU A 67 1.04 -13.93 9.60
N PRO A 68 0.06 -13.99 10.51
CA PRO A 68 -1.15 -14.76 10.28
C PRO A 68 -2.15 -14.05 9.35
N GLY A 69 -2.96 -14.88 8.67
CA GLY A 69 -4.09 -14.42 7.88
C GLY A 69 -3.73 -13.77 6.54
N VAL A 70 -4.77 -13.26 5.88
CA VAL A 70 -4.70 -12.44 4.67
C VAL A 70 -5.62 -11.23 4.87
N PRO A 71 -5.40 -10.11 4.18
CA PRO A 71 -6.30 -8.97 4.27
C PRO A 71 -7.75 -9.37 3.96
N ALA A 72 -8.69 -8.89 4.77
CA ALA A 72 -10.11 -9.01 4.47
C ALA A 72 -10.47 -8.10 3.28
N PRO A 73 -11.54 -8.41 2.51
CA PRO A 73 -12.01 -7.56 1.43
C PRO A 73 -12.25 -6.11 1.84
N ASP A 74 -12.83 -5.89 3.01
CA ASP A 74 -13.14 -4.57 3.57
C ASP A 74 -12.00 -3.97 4.40
N ALA A 75 -10.81 -4.59 4.43
CA ALA A 75 -9.71 -4.19 5.31
C ALA A 75 -9.25 -2.74 5.13
N SER A 76 -9.46 -2.13 3.97
CA SER A 76 -9.12 -0.71 3.70
C SER A 76 -10.33 0.18 3.44
N HIS A 77 -11.55 -0.27 3.74
CA HIS A 77 -12.77 0.47 3.37
C HIS A 77 -12.86 0.70 1.85
N GLY A 78 -12.61 -0.35 1.06
CA GLY A 78 -12.65 -0.25 -0.40
C GLY A 78 -14.07 -0.05 -0.94
N ASP A 79 -14.16 0.63 -2.09
CA ASP A 79 -15.40 1.01 -2.77
C ASP A 79 -15.25 1.03 -4.31
N SER A 80 -14.15 0.48 -4.83
CA SER A 80 -13.79 0.55 -6.26
C SER A 80 -14.27 -0.66 -7.08
N GLY A 81 -14.65 -1.77 -6.44
CA GLY A 81 -14.84 -3.07 -7.09
C GLY A 81 -13.53 -3.70 -7.60
N VAL A 82 -12.37 -3.11 -7.30
CA VAL A 82 -11.04 -3.64 -7.65
C VAL A 82 -10.42 -4.27 -6.41
N PHE A 83 -10.14 -5.57 -6.48
CA PHE A 83 -9.53 -6.32 -5.39
C PHE A 83 -8.07 -6.63 -5.72
N VAL A 84 -7.16 -6.40 -4.78
CA VAL A 84 -5.75 -6.77 -4.86
C VAL A 84 -5.41 -7.65 -3.68
N ASN A 85 -4.97 -8.89 -3.95
CA ASN A 85 -4.61 -9.88 -2.94
C ASN A 85 -5.69 -10.06 -1.85
N GLY A 86 -6.95 -10.06 -2.28
CA GLY A 86 -8.11 -10.24 -1.42
C GLY A 86 -8.69 -8.96 -0.81
N ARG A 87 -7.97 -7.83 -0.79
CA ARG A 87 -8.44 -6.52 -0.27
C ARG A 87 -9.04 -5.66 -1.38
N GLU A 88 -10.18 -5.03 -1.14
CA GLU A 88 -10.76 -4.05 -2.06
C GLU A 88 -10.03 -2.69 -1.94
N LEU A 89 -9.60 -2.14 -3.06
CA LEU A 89 -8.93 -0.85 -3.08
C LEU A 89 -9.94 0.29 -2.78
N PRO A 90 -9.57 1.26 -1.94
CA PRO A 90 -10.27 2.55 -1.87
C PRO A 90 -10.18 3.29 -3.20
N ALA A 91 -11.19 4.12 -3.51
CA ALA A 91 -11.26 4.91 -4.73
C ALA A 91 -9.98 5.71 -5.04
N GLY A 92 -9.32 6.25 -4.00
CA GLY A 92 -8.04 6.97 -4.16
C GLY A 92 -6.89 6.10 -4.67
N GLU A 93 -6.72 4.89 -4.12
CA GLU A 93 -5.69 3.94 -4.58
C GLU A 93 -5.99 3.46 -5.99
N HIS A 94 -7.26 3.14 -6.27
CA HIS A 94 -7.71 2.74 -7.61
C HIS A 94 -7.46 3.84 -8.63
N ALA A 95 -7.80 5.10 -8.33
CA ALA A 95 -7.58 6.23 -9.23
C ALA A 95 -6.09 6.43 -9.53
N MET A 96 -5.22 6.30 -8.53
CA MET A 96 -3.77 6.39 -8.72
C MET A 96 -3.24 5.28 -9.63
N LEU A 97 -3.64 4.04 -9.35
CA LEU A 97 -3.22 2.88 -10.14
C LEU A 97 -3.76 2.94 -11.57
N ALA A 98 -5.02 3.30 -11.74
CA ALA A 98 -5.66 3.45 -13.05
C ALA A 98 -5.01 4.57 -13.86
N ALA A 99 -4.69 5.71 -13.24
CA ALA A 99 -3.98 6.80 -13.92
C ALA A 99 -2.59 6.36 -14.42
N ALA A 100 -1.83 5.63 -13.60
CA ALA A 100 -0.50 5.17 -13.97
C ALA A 100 -0.50 4.05 -15.03
N ALA A 101 -1.50 3.16 -14.97
CA ALA A 101 -1.59 1.99 -15.87
C ALA A 101 -2.40 2.24 -17.16
N GLY A 102 -3.01 3.42 -17.33
CA GLY A 102 -3.91 3.69 -18.46
C GLY A 102 -5.30 3.05 -18.34
N GLY A 103 -5.74 2.76 -17.11
CA GLY A 103 -7.05 2.22 -16.76
C GLY A 103 -6.99 0.85 -16.08
N ILE A 104 -7.80 0.68 -15.04
CA ILE A 104 -8.03 -0.61 -14.36
C ILE A 104 -9.54 -0.78 -14.15
N ILE A 105 -10.08 -1.91 -14.59
CA ILE A 105 -11.49 -2.23 -14.46
C ILE A 105 -11.76 -3.01 -13.18
N ALA A 106 -13.01 -3.03 -12.71
CA ALA A 106 -13.43 -3.85 -11.58
C ALA A 106 -13.09 -5.34 -11.81
N GLY A 107 -12.58 -6.01 -10.78
CA GLY A 107 -12.04 -7.36 -10.89
C GLY A 107 -11.11 -7.73 -9.75
N ARG A 108 -10.52 -8.92 -9.82
CA ARG A 108 -9.57 -9.42 -8.82
C ARG A 108 -8.18 -9.59 -9.42
N TYR A 109 -7.20 -9.06 -8.72
CA TYR A 109 -5.83 -8.92 -9.16
C TYR A 109 -4.87 -9.41 -8.07
N TYR A 110 -3.69 -9.85 -8.48
CA TYR A 110 -2.56 -10.03 -7.57
C TYR A 110 -1.59 -8.86 -7.72
N LEU A 111 -0.86 -8.59 -6.64
CA LEU A 111 0.33 -7.75 -6.63
C LEU A 111 1.41 -8.46 -5.83
N ASP A 112 2.60 -8.64 -6.39
CA ASP A 112 3.71 -9.20 -5.63
C ASP A 112 4.75 -8.18 -5.18
N CYS A 113 5.74 -8.68 -4.45
CA CYS A 113 6.82 -7.85 -3.90
C CYS A 113 7.80 -7.34 -4.97
N HIS A 114 7.81 -7.95 -6.15
CA HIS A 114 8.58 -7.50 -7.31
C HIS A 114 7.85 -6.40 -8.08
N GLY A 115 6.61 -6.11 -7.70
CA GLY A 115 5.77 -5.10 -8.35
C GLY A 115 4.92 -5.67 -9.47
N ASP A 116 4.95 -6.98 -9.70
CA ASP A 116 4.16 -7.60 -10.75
C ASP A 116 2.68 -7.52 -10.37
N PHE A 117 1.91 -6.85 -11.23
CA PHE A 117 0.48 -6.69 -11.10
C PHE A 117 -0.23 -7.43 -12.22
N GLY A 118 -1.24 -8.23 -11.87
CA GLY A 118 -1.91 -9.08 -12.84
C GLY A 118 -3.22 -9.67 -12.34
N PHE A 119 -3.91 -10.43 -13.18
CA PHE A 119 -5.14 -11.11 -12.77
C PHE A 119 -4.85 -12.25 -11.79
N GLU A 120 -5.68 -12.41 -10.75
CA GLU A 120 -5.65 -13.63 -9.92
C GLU A 120 -5.73 -14.87 -10.83
N GLY A 121 -4.81 -15.82 -10.65
CA GLY A 121 -4.57 -16.92 -11.59
C GLY A 121 -3.28 -16.81 -12.41
N GLY A 122 -2.51 -15.72 -12.23
CA GLY A 122 -1.11 -15.64 -12.65
C GLY A 122 -0.85 -14.98 -14.00
N ARG A 123 -1.84 -14.27 -14.56
CA ARG A 123 -1.61 -13.50 -15.79
C ARG A 123 -1.08 -12.11 -15.45
N LEU A 124 0.22 -11.91 -15.63
CA LEU A 124 0.89 -10.61 -15.53
C LEU A 124 0.25 -9.59 -16.50
N LEU A 125 0.05 -8.36 -16.02
CA LEU A 125 -0.36 -7.22 -16.84
C LEU A 125 0.78 -6.24 -17.02
N PHE A 126 1.39 -5.79 -15.92
CA PHE A 126 2.51 -4.85 -15.91
C PHE A 126 3.24 -4.90 -14.57
N ASN A 127 4.44 -4.32 -14.51
CA ASN A 127 5.14 -4.10 -13.26
C ASN A 127 4.88 -2.66 -12.75
N ILE A 128 4.36 -2.51 -11.53
CA ILE A 128 3.98 -1.19 -10.98
C ILE A 128 5.19 -0.27 -10.74
N PHE A 129 6.40 -0.81 -10.59
CA PHE A 129 7.61 -0.02 -10.39
C PHE A 129 8.19 0.51 -11.71
N GLU A 130 7.73 -0.01 -12.84
CA GLU A 130 8.12 0.43 -14.18
C GLU A 130 7.11 1.43 -14.78
N LEU A 131 6.02 1.72 -14.08
CA LEU A 131 5.05 2.71 -14.53
C LEU A 131 5.71 4.11 -14.54
N PRO A 132 5.39 4.95 -15.54
CA PRO A 132 5.94 6.30 -15.59
C PRO A 132 5.56 7.06 -14.32
N PRO A 133 6.46 7.90 -13.78
CA PRO A 133 6.11 8.77 -12.68
C PRO A 133 4.90 9.61 -13.09
N ARG A 134 4.02 9.90 -12.12
CA ARG A 134 2.89 10.80 -12.34
C ARG A 134 3.47 12.09 -12.93
N VAL A 135 3.16 12.36 -14.20
CA VAL A 135 3.28 13.71 -14.71
C VAL A 135 2.18 14.48 -13.97
N GLU A 136 2.53 15.14 -12.87
CA GLU A 136 1.76 16.30 -12.48
C GLU A 136 1.89 17.23 -13.67
N THR A 137 0.87 17.26 -14.54
CA THR A 137 0.71 18.37 -15.44
C THR A 137 0.49 19.56 -14.53
N SER A 138 1.58 20.19 -14.08
CA SER A 138 1.56 21.61 -13.83
C SER A 138 0.93 22.16 -15.09
N THR A 139 -0.31 22.64 -14.99
CA THR A 139 -0.91 23.45 -16.03
C THR A 139 0.14 24.48 -16.35
N ILE A 140 0.82 24.32 -17.48
CA ILE A 140 1.60 25.41 -18.04
C ILE A 140 0.50 26.41 -18.32
N ASP A 141 0.47 27.48 -17.54
CA ASP A 141 -0.44 28.58 -17.82
C ASP A 141 0.00 29.13 -19.18
N GLU A 142 -0.73 28.74 -20.23
CA GLU A 142 -0.43 29.17 -21.59
C GLU A 142 -0.53 30.71 -21.73
N SER A 143 -1.10 31.41 -20.74
CA SER A 143 -1.10 32.87 -20.69
C SER A 143 0.24 33.50 -20.25
N LEU A 144 1.24 32.69 -19.88
CA LEU A 144 2.60 33.13 -19.58
C LEU A 144 3.55 33.03 -20.78
N TYR A 145 3.07 32.57 -21.94
CA TYR A 145 3.79 32.72 -23.21
C TYR A 145 3.46 34.10 -23.80
N ASP A 146 4.42 35.02 -23.67
CA ASP A 146 4.47 36.20 -24.53
C ASP A 146 5.06 35.75 -25.88
N ASP A 147 4.36 36.00 -26.99
CA ASP A 147 4.60 35.43 -28.34
C ASP A 147 5.96 35.81 -28.97
N ASP A 148 6.84 36.53 -28.26
CA ASP A 148 7.99 37.22 -28.86
C ASP A 148 9.39 36.76 -28.42
N GLU A 149 9.53 35.71 -27.59
CA GLU A 149 10.89 35.23 -27.22
C GLU A 149 11.08 33.71 -27.30
N GLU A 150 11.73 33.26 -28.39
CA GLU A 150 12.33 31.94 -28.52
C GLU A 150 13.48 31.77 -27.50
N TRP A 151 13.32 30.85 -26.54
CA TRP A 151 14.44 30.36 -25.73
C TRP A 151 14.50 28.83 -25.73
N GLU A 152 15.73 28.32 -25.88
CA GLU A 152 16.10 26.90 -25.90
C GLU A 152 15.59 26.16 -24.65
N ILE A 153 14.95 25.00 -24.85
CA ILE A 153 14.44 24.13 -23.79
C ILE A 153 15.63 23.48 -23.04
N ASP A 154 16.06 24.08 -21.91
CA ASP A 154 16.91 23.38 -20.94
C ASP A 154 16.02 22.48 -20.07
N THR A 155 16.00 21.19 -20.40
CA THR A 155 15.26 20.18 -19.64
C THR A 155 15.99 19.91 -18.32
N LEU A 156 15.59 20.59 -17.26
CA LEU A 156 16.10 20.32 -15.91
C LEU A 156 15.39 19.10 -15.30
N VAL A 157 15.86 17.90 -15.63
CA VAL A 157 15.64 16.72 -14.78
C VAL A 157 16.55 16.86 -13.55
N ARG A 158 15.97 16.96 -12.36
CA ARG A 158 16.71 16.77 -11.10
C ARG A 158 16.20 15.53 -10.38
N PHE A 159 17.15 14.68 -10.02
CA PHE A 159 17.03 13.46 -9.22
C PHE A 159 16.52 13.74 -7.80
#